data_AF-K7B0P2-F1
#
_entry.id   AF-K7B0P2-F1
#
_cell.length_a   1.000
_cell.length_b   1.000
_cell.length_c   1.000
_cell.angle_alpha   90.00
_cell.angle_beta   90.00
_cell.angle_gamma   90.00
#
_symmetry.space_group_name_H-M   'P 1'
#
loop_
_entity.id
_entity.type
_entity.pdbx_description
1 polymer ?
#
loop_
_entity_poly.entity_id
_entity_poly.type
_entity_poly.pdbx_seq_one_letter_code
_entity_poly.pdbx_strand_id
1 'polypeptide(L)'
;DVELVAVNDPFITTDYMTYMFKYDTVHGQWKHHDVKVKDAKTLLFGEKEVAVFGCRNPEEIPWGAAGADYVVESTGVFTDKDKAA
;
A
#
# COMPACT_ATOMS: atom_id res chain seq x y z
N ASP A 1 11.19 -11.03 10.52
CA ASP A 1 10.93 -10.59 9.14
C ASP A 1 9.57 -9.92 9.05
N VAL A 2 9.40 -9.04 8.04
CA VAL A 2 8.18 -8.27 7.79
C VAL A 2 7.87 -8.36 6.30
N GLU A 3 6.60 -8.56 5.96
CA GLU A 3 6.14 -8.58 4.57
C GLU A 3 5.01 -7.57 4.38
N LEU A 4 5.04 -6.86 3.25
CA LEU A 4 3.95 -5.98 2.85
C LEU A 4 2.88 -6.83 2.18
N VAL A 5 1.69 -6.89 2.80
CA VAL A 5 0.56 -7.68 2.29
C VAL A 5 -0.54 -6.81 1.66
N ALA A 6 -0.65 -5.55 2.09
CA ALA A 6 -1.63 -4.61 1.55
C ALA A 6 -1.20 -3.16 1.70
N VAL A 7 -1.78 -2.30 0.87
CA VAL A 7 -1.69 -0.83 0.94
C VAL A 7 -3.07 -0.22 0.69
N ASN A 8 -3.34 0.94 1.29
CA ASN A 8 -4.56 1.70 1.04
C ASN A 8 -4.22 3.16 0.70
N ASP A 9 -4.78 3.67 -0.38
CA ASP A 9 -4.84 5.11 -0.64
C ASP A 9 -6.08 5.42 -1.50
N PRO A 10 -7.05 6.23 -1.01
CA PRO A 10 -8.27 6.54 -1.73
C PRO A 10 -8.10 7.55 -2.87
N PHE A 11 -6.91 8.15 -3.04
CA PHE A 11 -6.68 9.26 -3.95
C PHE A 11 -5.85 8.91 -5.19
N ILE A 12 -5.23 7.73 -5.21
CA ILE A 12 -4.34 7.30 -6.29
C ILE A 12 -4.70 5.91 -6.79
N THR A 13 -4.48 5.70 -8.08
CA THR A 13 -4.70 4.41 -8.73
C THR A 13 -3.46 3.53 -8.61
N THR A 14 -3.65 2.22 -8.77
CA THR A 14 -2.58 1.20 -8.68
C THR A 14 -1.45 1.42 -9.68
N ASP A 15 -1.75 1.92 -10.88
CA ASP A 15 -0.74 2.32 -11.88
C ASP A 15 0.06 3.54 -11.42
N TYR A 16 -0.59 4.54 -10.82
CA TYR A 16 0.09 5.72 -10.31
C TYR A 16 0.93 5.41 -9.06
N MET A 17 0.44 4.54 -8.16
CA MET A 17 1.22 3.99 -7.05
C MET A 17 2.51 3.33 -7.55
N THR A 18 2.42 2.51 -8.60
CA THR A 18 3.59 1.84 -9.19
C THR A 18 4.60 2.85 -9.72
N TYR A 19 4.14 3.90 -10.39
CA TYR A 19 5.01 4.97 -10.87
C TYR A 19 5.70 5.69 -9.71
N MET A 20 4.95 6.13 -8.70
CA MET A 20 5.49 6.82 -7.52
C MET A 20 6.50 5.95 -6.76
N PHE A 21 6.23 4.65 -6.64
CA PHE A 21 7.16 3.73 -6.00
C PHE A 21 8.46 3.54 -6.80
N LYS A 22 8.38 3.49 -8.13
CA LYS A 22 9.55 3.27 -8.99
C LYS A 22 10.48 4.48 -9.04
N TYR A 23 9.95 5.68 -8.95
CA TYR A 23 10.68 6.93 -9.16
C TYR A 23 10.60 7.84 -7.94
N ASP A 24 11.65 7.80 -7.12
CA ASP A 24 11.83 8.72 -6.01
C ASP A 24 12.94 9.73 -6.32
N THR A 25 12.68 11.02 -6.12
CA THR A 25 13.64 12.09 -6.43
C THR A 25 14.82 12.13 -5.46
N VAL A 26 14.60 11.74 -4.21
CA VAL A 26 15.61 11.79 -3.13
C VAL A 26 16.41 10.49 -3.09
N HIS A 27 15.72 9.36 -3.15
CA HIS A 27 16.32 8.03 -3.04
C HIS A 27 16.68 7.40 -4.39
N GLY A 28 16.24 8.01 -5.50
CA GLY A 28 16.46 7.52 -6.85
C GLY A 28 15.47 6.43 -7.25
N GLN A 29 15.78 5.75 -8.35
CA GLN A 29 14.92 4.69 -8.89
C GLN A 29 15.05 3.40 -8.08
N TRP A 30 13.95 2.66 -7.95
CA TRP A 30 13.94 1.32 -7.38
C TRP A 30 14.70 0.31 -8.27
N LYS A 31 15.68 -0.40 -7.70
CA LYS A 31 16.62 -1.28 -8.45
C LYS A 31 16.56 -2.76 -8.06
N HIS A 32 15.65 -3.14 -7.16
CA HIS A 32 15.60 -4.51 -6.65
C HIS A 32 14.70 -5.37 -7.54
N HIS A 33 13.47 -5.63 -7.11
CA HIS A 33 12.50 -6.42 -7.88
C HIS A 33 11.69 -5.53 -8.82
N ASP A 34 11.22 -6.07 -9.94
CA ASP A 34 10.28 -5.35 -10.77
C ASP A 34 8.95 -5.18 -10.01
N VAL A 35 8.34 -4.01 -10.16
CA VAL A 35 7.04 -3.69 -9.57
C VAL A 35 6.04 -3.56 -10.71
N LYS A 36 5.02 -4.41 -10.73
CA LYS A 36 4.01 -4.44 -11.79
C LYS A 36 2.61 -4.30 -11.23
N VAL A 37 1.72 -3.76 -12.05
CA VAL A 37 0.29 -3.85 -11.79
C VAL A 37 -0.19 -5.20 -12.33
N LYS A 38 -0.77 -6.03 -11.47
CA LYS A 38 -1.48 -7.25 -11.92
C LYS A 38 -2.88 -6.89 -12.40
N ASP A 39 -3.58 -6.10 -11.59
CA ASP A 39 -4.92 -5.59 -11.86
C ASP A 39 -5.20 -4.33 -11.03
N ALA A 40 -6.41 -3.78 -11.13
CA ALA A 40 -6.79 -2.55 -10.45
C ALA A 40 -6.68 -2.60 -8.92
N LYS A 41 -6.63 -3.79 -8.31
CA LYS A 41 -6.59 -4.00 -6.86
C LYS A 41 -5.36 -4.77 -6.39
N THR A 42 -4.37 -5.01 -7.24
CA THR A 42 -3.23 -5.87 -6.90
C THR A 42 -1.93 -5.39 -7.55
N LEU A 43 -0.91 -5.19 -6.72
CA LEU A 43 0.48 -4.96 -7.13
C LEU A 43 1.29 -6.26 -7.03
N LEU A 44 2.33 -6.37 -7.85
CA LEU A 44 3.31 -7.43 -7.81
C LEU A 44 4.69 -6.86 -7.54
N PHE A 45 5.32 -7.31 -6.46
CA PHE A 45 6.73 -7.06 -6.15
C PHE A 45 7.50 -8.35 -6.48
N GLY A 46 8.00 -8.44 -7.71
CA GLY A 46 8.44 -9.72 -8.29
C GLY A 46 7.25 -10.67 -8.44
N GLU A 47 7.26 -11.75 -7.68
CA GLU A 47 6.15 -12.74 -7.64
C GLU A 47 5.20 -12.53 -6.45
N LYS A 48 5.53 -11.61 -5.52
CA LYS A 48 4.72 -11.38 -4.33
C LYS A 48 3.56 -10.44 -4.62
N GLU A 49 2.35 -10.84 -4.26
CA GLU A 49 1.14 -10.03 -4.42
C GLU A 49 0.90 -9.12 -3.22
N VAL A 50 0.52 -7.87 -3.49
CA VAL A 50 0.14 -6.88 -2.49
C VAL A 50 -1.24 -6.34 -2.85
N ALA A 51 -2.20 -6.49 -1.94
CA ALA A 51 -3.55 -5.99 -2.13
C ALA A 51 -3.58 -4.45 -2.09
N VAL A 52 -4.36 -3.84 -2.96
CA VAL A 52 -4.56 -2.38 -3.00
C VAL A 52 -6.01 -2.06 -2.70
N PHE A 53 -6.19 -1.20 -1.71
CA PHE A 53 -7.48 -0.62 -1.33
C PHE A 53 -7.49 0.88 -1.63
N GLY A 54 -8.71 1.40 -1.83
CA GLY A 54 -8.95 2.83 -2.09
C GLY A 54 -10.05 3.35 -1.17
N CYS A 55 -10.08 2.89 0.07
CA CYS A 55 -11.10 3.25 1.05
C CYS A 55 -10.69 4.52 1.79
N ARG A 56 -11.65 5.43 1.96
CA ARG A 56 -11.43 6.71 2.67
C ARG A 56 -11.56 6.56 4.18
N ASN A 57 -12.46 5.69 4.62
CA ASN A 57 -12.68 5.40 6.03
C ASN A 57 -11.81 4.19 6.41
N PRO A 58 -10.94 4.30 7.44
CA PRO A 58 -10.04 3.21 7.84
C PRO A 58 -10.78 1.91 8.21
N GLU A 59 -11.95 2.04 8.84
CA GLU A 59 -12.80 0.91 9.28
C GLU A 59 -13.30 0.03 8.12
N GLU A 60 -13.35 0.57 6.90
CA GLU A 60 -13.80 -0.15 5.71
C GLU A 60 -12.70 -1.00 5.07
N ILE A 61 -11.44 -0.83 5.50
CA ILE A 61 -10.30 -1.52 4.89
C ILE A 61 -10.21 -2.95 5.44
N PRO A 62 -10.29 -3.99 4.59
CA PRO A 62 -10.36 -5.37 5.07
C PRO A 62 -8.96 -5.94 5.37
N TRP A 63 -8.22 -5.30 6.29
CA TRP A 63 -6.85 -5.68 6.66
C TRP A 63 -6.71 -7.15 7.08
N GLY A 64 -7.67 -7.67 7.83
CA GLY A 64 -7.66 -9.07 8.27
C GLY A 64 -7.79 -10.06 7.10
N ALA A 65 -8.53 -9.72 6.05
CA ALA A 65 -8.63 -10.56 4.86
C ALA A 65 -7.34 -10.54 4.02
N ALA A 66 -6.57 -9.44 4.11
CA ALA A 66 -5.24 -9.35 3.52
C ALA A 66 -4.14 -10.01 4.37
N GLY A 67 -4.46 -10.49 5.57
CA GLY A 67 -3.50 -11.14 6.48
C GLY A 67 -2.53 -10.18 7.15
N ALA A 68 -2.93 -8.92 7.40
CA ALA A 68 -2.08 -7.95 8.07
C ALA A 68 -2.09 -8.13 9.61
N ASP A 69 -0.92 -8.34 10.20
CA ASP A 69 -0.73 -8.35 11.66
C ASP A 69 -0.56 -6.94 12.24
N TYR A 70 0.03 -6.03 11.45
CA TYR A 70 0.31 -4.66 11.82
C TYR A 70 -0.11 -3.72 10.69
N VAL A 71 -0.71 -2.58 11.06
CA VAL A 71 -1.03 -1.48 10.13
C VAL A 71 -0.10 -0.30 10.45
N VAL A 72 0.59 0.19 9.43
CA VAL A 72 1.41 1.40 9.53
C VAL A 72 0.57 2.58 9.07
N GLU A 73 0.10 3.38 10.03
CA GLU A 73 -0.72 4.54 9.72
C GLU A 73 0.15 5.76 9.35
N SER A 74 0.23 6.02 8.06
CA SER A 74 1.10 7.05 7.46
C SER A 74 0.35 8.11 6.66
N THR A 75 -0.97 8.23 6.83
CA THR A 75 -1.76 9.29 6.14
C THR A 75 -1.56 10.66 6.79
N GLY A 76 -1.18 10.69 8.07
CA GLY A 76 -1.05 11.92 8.87
C GLY A 76 -2.37 12.50 9.38
N VAL A 77 -3.50 11.86 9.10
CA VAL A 77 -4.84 12.31 9.53
C VAL A 77 -5.29 11.63 10.83
N PHE A 78 -4.95 10.35 10.99
CA PHE A 78 -5.40 9.52 12.12
C PHE A 78 -4.28 9.42 13.17
N THR A 79 -3.96 10.54 13.83
CA THR A 79 -2.86 10.62 14.81
C THR A 79 -3.30 10.43 16.27
N ASP A 80 -4.61 10.33 16.51
CA ASP A 80 -5.18 10.07 17.83
C ASP A 80 -5.50 8.57 17.99
N LYS A 81 -5.30 8.02 19.19
CA LYS A 81 -5.50 6.59 19.46
C LYS A 81 -6.88 6.09 19.01
N ASP A 82 -7.93 6.85 19.30
CA ASP A 82 -9.31 6.46 18.98
C ASP A 82 -9.63 6.54 17.49
N LYS A 83 -8.83 7.30 16.73
CA LYS A 83 -9.00 7.50 15.28
C LYS A 83 -8.16 6.52 14.45
N ALA A 84 -7.12 5.95 15.05
CA ALA A 84 -6.20 4.99 14.42
C ALA A 84 -6.56 3.53 14.71
N ALA A 85 -7.50 3.29 15.63
CA ALA A 85 -7.93 1.96 16.08
C ALA A 85 -8.99 1.34 15.18
#